data_AF-A0A182SDA2-F1
#
_entry.id   AF-A0A182SDA2-F1
#
_cell.length_a   1.000
_cell.length_b   1.000
_cell.length_c   1.000
_cell.angle_alpha   90.00
_cell.angle_beta   90.00
_cell.angle_gamma   90.00
#
_symmetry.space_group_name_H-M   'P 1'
#
loop_
_entity.id
_entity.type
_entity.pdbx_description
1 polymer ?
#
loop_
_entity_poly.entity_id
_entity_poly.type
_entity_poly.pdbx_seq_one_letter_code
_entity_poly.pdbx_strand_id
1 'polypeptide(L)'
;MTETLVLQGTDITEAFETHHISQRAEQMLPKFYVRQATQPRNVRFTFHEHGFYRTLKRRIREQLDHVDPAPKVHSRRILDALLGAVLVTAYLAVRHESFAIGLICAICVNATIIAAHNFLHQRDNWRMYAFNIAFLSYREWRVSHVISHHLFPNSVLDMEISSFEPFLCYLPWADLKNSFQRYGSWFYGPFIYGSIFLSEYLKRLMDSFSQGKNRFHLDDVIPFLLPAFMYATNPDRVAVILQMWLFVVLIASFFFGLIGLSAGHHHPKALHSGDLFPYVTLGIDRAK
;
A
#
# COMPACT_ATOMS: atom_id res chain seq x y z
N MET A 1 -5.11 0.86 18.68
CA MET A 1 -3.67 0.99 18.97
C MET A 1 -3.18 2.08 18.05
N THR A 2 -2.66 3.19 18.56
CA THR A 2 -1.91 4.15 17.73
C THR A 2 -0.78 3.38 17.03
N GLU A 3 -0.58 3.60 15.74
CA GLU A 3 0.35 2.83 14.88
C GLU A 3 1.79 2.74 15.41
N THR A 4 2.17 3.67 16.29
CA THR A 4 3.39 3.61 17.09
C THR A 4 3.55 2.30 17.89
N LEU A 5 2.46 1.56 18.12
CA LEU A 5 2.44 0.30 18.89
C LEU A 5 2.65 -0.96 18.03
N VAL A 6 2.46 -0.91 16.69
CA VAL A 6 2.50 -2.15 15.87
C VAL A 6 3.91 -2.70 15.73
N LEU A 7 4.91 -1.82 15.69
CA LEU A 7 6.33 -2.20 15.65
C LEU A 7 7.01 -2.08 17.02
N GLN A 8 6.26 -1.76 18.06
CA GLN A 8 6.85 -1.61 19.38
C GLN A 8 7.34 -2.97 19.87
N GLY A 9 8.64 -3.06 20.13
CA GLY A 9 9.29 -4.31 20.55
C GLY A 9 9.66 -5.24 19.40
N THR A 10 9.50 -4.83 18.14
CA THR A 10 10.03 -5.57 16.99
C THR A 10 11.42 -5.05 16.60
N ASP A 11 12.17 -5.87 15.86
CA ASP A 11 13.40 -5.41 15.21
C ASP A 11 13.03 -4.51 14.01
N ILE A 12 13.46 -3.25 14.07
CA ILE A 12 13.22 -2.24 13.02
C ILE A 12 14.49 -1.91 12.24
N THR A 13 15.54 -2.74 12.31
CA THR A 13 16.84 -2.46 11.69
C THR A 13 16.70 -2.21 10.19
N GLU A 14 15.95 -3.03 9.47
CA GLU A 14 15.68 -2.87 8.03
C GLU A 14 14.96 -1.57 7.75
N ALA A 15 13.89 -1.29 8.50
CA ALA A 15 13.12 -0.06 8.34
C ALA A 15 14.00 1.16 8.55
N PHE A 16 14.81 1.15 9.61
CA PHE A 16 15.73 2.22 9.92
C PHE A 16 16.78 2.41 8.81
N GLU A 17 17.47 1.34 8.42
CA GLU A 17 18.57 1.40 7.46
C GLU A 17 18.12 1.81 6.05
N THR A 18 16.93 1.42 5.63
CA THR A 18 16.34 1.74 4.30
C THR A 18 15.75 3.13 4.21
N HIS A 19 15.13 3.63 5.28
CA HIS A 19 14.50 4.95 5.27
C HIS A 19 15.46 6.08 5.61
N HIS A 20 16.58 5.80 6.30
CA HIS A 20 17.55 6.81 6.71
C HIS A 20 18.82 6.76 5.86
N ILE A 21 18.78 7.29 4.64
CA ILE A 21 19.97 7.35 3.78
C ILE A 21 21.03 8.29 4.36
N SER A 22 20.63 9.41 4.99
CA SER A 22 21.56 10.36 5.62
C SER A 22 22.20 9.83 6.91
N GLN A 23 23.35 10.38 7.31
CA GLN A 23 24.03 10.01 8.56
C GLN A 23 23.41 10.60 9.83
N ARG A 24 22.49 11.56 9.70
CA ARG A 24 21.93 12.31 10.84
C ARG A 24 21.24 11.39 11.86
N ALA A 25 20.44 10.43 11.38
CA ALA A 25 19.76 9.49 12.25
C ALA A 25 20.72 8.49 12.90
N GLU A 26 21.73 8.02 12.15
CA GLU A 26 22.75 7.09 12.66
C GLU A 26 23.55 7.71 13.81
N GLN A 27 23.91 8.98 13.70
CA GLN A 27 24.63 9.72 14.75
C GLN A 27 23.82 9.88 16.05
N MET A 28 22.50 9.72 16.00
CA MET A 28 21.64 9.77 17.17
C MET A 28 21.50 8.41 17.87
N LEU A 29 21.72 7.29 17.17
CA LEU A 29 21.53 5.94 17.71
C LEU A 29 22.24 5.67 19.04
N PRO A 30 23.48 6.15 19.29
CA PRO A 30 24.16 5.91 20.57
C PRO A 30 23.36 6.41 21.79
N LYS A 31 22.52 7.43 21.62
CA LYS A 31 21.67 7.98 22.71
C LYS A 31 20.54 7.04 23.12
N PHE A 32 20.18 6.09 22.26
CA PHE A 32 19.09 5.13 22.46
C PHE A 32 19.62 3.72 22.74
N TYR A 33 20.93 3.56 22.94
CA TYR A 33 21.53 2.26 23.23
C TYR A 33 21.11 1.78 24.62
N VAL A 34 20.51 0.58 24.68
CA VAL A 34 20.13 -0.08 25.94
C VAL A 34 21.06 -1.26 26.22
N ARG A 35 21.20 -2.18 25.26
CA ARG A 35 22.04 -3.39 25.34
C ARG A 35 22.21 -4.01 23.96
N GLN A 36 23.11 -4.98 23.85
CA GLN A 36 23.21 -5.84 22.65
C GLN A 36 22.00 -6.78 22.54
N ALA A 37 21.59 -7.05 21.30
CA ALA A 37 20.58 -8.06 20.99
C ALA A 37 21.09 -9.45 21.38
N THR A 38 20.24 -10.23 22.05
CA THR A 38 20.57 -11.59 22.52
C THR A 38 20.18 -12.68 21.54
N GLN A 39 19.34 -12.35 20.56
CA GLN A 39 18.89 -13.27 19.51
C GLN A 39 19.44 -12.83 18.17
N PRO A 40 19.78 -13.76 17.26
CA PRO A 40 20.16 -13.41 15.90
C PRO A 40 18.97 -12.81 15.13
N ARG A 41 19.28 -12.02 14.10
CA ARG A 41 18.28 -11.48 13.17
C ARG A 41 17.67 -12.60 12.33
N ASN A 42 16.40 -12.44 11.98
CA ASN A 42 15.63 -13.37 11.14
C ASN A 42 15.76 -13.10 9.63
N VAL A 43 16.56 -12.11 9.24
CA VAL A 43 16.77 -11.69 7.85
C VAL A 43 18.23 -11.89 7.45
N ARG A 44 18.45 -12.42 6.25
CA ARG A 44 19.80 -12.78 5.75
C ARG A 44 20.66 -11.57 5.36
N PHE A 45 20.05 -10.43 5.06
CA PHE A 45 20.80 -9.22 4.71
C PHE A 45 21.53 -8.66 5.92
N THR A 46 22.85 -8.53 5.79
CA THR A 46 23.72 -7.97 6.81
C THR A 46 24.05 -6.51 6.50
N PHE A 47 24.12 -5.70 7.55
CA PHE A 47 24.48 -4.28 7.47
C PHE A 47 25.95 -4.05 7.85
N HIS A 48 26.84 -4.97 7.46
CA HIS A 48 28.29 -4.79 7.67
C HIS A 48 28.77 -3.52 6.97
N GLU A 49 29.65 -2.76 7.64
CA GLU A 49 30.08 -1.44 7.15
C GLU A 49 30.71 -1.48 5.75
N HIS A 50 31.45 -2.55 5.44
CA HIS A 50 32.03 -2.78 4.10
C HIS A 50 31.25 -3.79 3.26
N GLY A 51 30.05 -4.18 3.69
CA GLY A 51 29.16 -5.08 2.95
C GLY A 51 28.46 -4.38 1.78
N PHE A 52 27.69 -5.16 1.02
CA PHE A 52 26.95 -4.70 -0.16
C PHE A 52 26.04 -3.49 0.16
N TYR A 53 25.14 -3.65 1.14
CA TYR A 53 24.12 -2.64 1.41
C TYR A 53 24.71 -1.30 1.88
N ARG A 54 25.61 -1.30 2.87
CA ARG A 54 26.22 -0.07 3.39
C ARG A 54 27.06 0.63 2.33
N THR A 55 27.72 -0.13 1.45
CA THR A 55 28.42 0.42 0.29
C THR A 55 27.47 1.07 -0.71
N LEU A 56 26.36 0.41 -1.06
CA LEU A 56 25.33 0.97 -1.91
C LEU A 56 24.73 2.25 -1.31
N LYS A 57 24.39 2.23 -0.02
CA LYS A 57 23.82 3.38 0.71
C LYS A 57 24.73 4.60 0.66
N ARG A 58 26.05 4.44 0.85
CA ARG A 58 27.03 5.54 0.72
C ARG A 58 27.07 6.12 -0.69
N ARG A 59 27.14 5.26 -1.71
CA ARG A 59 27.17 5.69 -3.12
C ARG A 59 25.89 6.41 -3.53
N ILE A 60 24.72 5.91 -3.12
CA ILE A 60 23.44 6.57 -3.39
C ILE A 60 23.41 7.96 -2.74
N ARG A 61 23.88 8.08 -1.50
CA ARG A 61 23.93 9.36 -0.78
C ARG A 61 24.71 10.42 -1.55
N GLU A 62 25.86 10.07 -2.12
CA GLU A 62 26.69 10.97 -2.94
C GLU A 62 25.96 11.43 -4.22
N GLN A 63 25.00 10.64 -4.72
CA GLN A 63 24.24 10.96 -5.93
C GLN A 63 22.94 11.72 -5.65
N LEU A 64 22.42 11.71 -4.41
CA LEU A 64 21.11 12.29 -4.08
C LEU A 64 21.02 13.78 -4.40
N ASP A 65 22.10 14.54 -4.21
CA ASP A 65 22.14 15.98 -4.47
C ASP A 65 22.11 16.32 -5.98
N HIS A 66 22.36 15.33 -6.84
CA HIS A 66 22.34 15.47 -8.31
C HIS A 66 21.01 15.05 -8.94
N VAL A 67 20.05 14.55 -8.15
CA VAL A 67 18.75 14.09 -8.65
C VAL A 67 17.87 15.29 -9.01
N ASP A 68 17.37 15.30 -10.25
CA ASP A 68 16.43 16.33 -10.72
C ASP A 68 15.11 16.31 -9.90
N PRO A 69 14.71 17.45 -9.28
CA PRO A 69 13.47 17.53 -8.53
C PRO A 69 12.21 17.69 -9.38
N ALA A 70 12.29 17.97 -10.70
CA ALA A 70 11.11 18.21 -11.55
C ALA A 70 10.00 17.13 -11.48
N PRO A 71 10.31 15.83 -11.42
CA PRO A 71 9.28 14.79 -11.28
C PRO A 71 8.36 14.97 -10.06
N LYS A 72 8.82 15.63 -8.99
CA LYS A 72 7.98 15.93 -7.80
C LYS A 72 6.85 16.88 -8.14
N VAL A 73 7.11 17.90 -8.97
CA VAL A 73 6.09 18.86 -9.40
C VAL A 73 5.10 18.18 -10.34
N HIS A 74 5.60 17.34 -11.25
CA HIS A 74 4.76 16.57 -12.16
C HIS A 74 3.80 15.63 -11.41
N SER A 75 4.30 14.87 -10.43
CA SER A 75 3.49 13.98 -9.60
C SER A 75 2.37 14.72 -8.84
N ARG A 76 2.64 15.92 -8.30
CA ARG A 76 1.61 16.76 -7.65
C ARG A 76 0.52 17.17 -8.62
N ARG A 77 0.88 17.62 -9.84
CA ARG A 77 -0.08 18.03 -10.86
C ARG A 77 -0.95 16.87 -11.33
N ILE A 78 -0.38 15.66 -11.47
CA ILE A 78 -1.15 14.46 -11.80
C ILE A 78 -2.22 14.21 -10.74
N LEU A 79 -1.87 14.19 -9.46
CA LEU A 79 -2.84 13.94 -8.41
C LEU A 79 -3.93 15.02 -8.37
N ASP A 80 -3.54 16.30 -8.46
CA ASP A 80 -4.50 17.41 -8.43
C ASP A 80 -5.47 17.34 -9.61
N ALA A 81 -4.99 16.99 -10.81
CA ALA A 81 -5.83 16.79 -11.99
C ALA A 81 -6.75 15.57 -11.85
N LEU A 82 -6.26 14.47 -11.26
CA LEU A 82 -7.08 13.28 -11.00
C LEU A 82 -8.20 13.56 -9.99
N LEU A 83 -7.93 14.32 -8.93
CA LEU A 83 -8.96 14.77 -7.99
C LEU A 83 -10.03 15.62 -8.70
N GLY A 84 -9.61 16.55 -9.56
CA GLY A 84 -10.53 17.31 -10.40
C GLY A 84 -11.38 16.40 -11.31
N ALA A 85 -10.77 15.41 -11.95
CA ALA A 85 -11.46 14.44 -12.80
C ALA A 85 -12.47 13.60 -12.01
N VAL A 86 -12.14 13.17 -10.79
CA VAL A 86 -13.07 12.48 -9.89
C VAL A 86 -14.31 13.34 -9.62
N LEU A 87 -14.13 14.60 -9.25
CA LEU A 87 -15.26 15.49 -8.96
C LEU A 87 -16.15 15.71 -10.21
N VAL A 88 -15.54 16.00 -11.36
CA VAL A 88 -16.29 16.23 -12.62
C VAL A 88 -17.07 14.98 -13.02
N THR A 89 -16.41 13.81 -13.03
CA THR A 89 -17.05 12.55 -13.42
C THR A 89 -18.10 12.09 -12.41
N ALA A 90 -17.89 12.32 -11.10
CA ALA A 90 -18.88 12.03 -10.06
C ALA A 90 -20.16 12.87 -10.23
N TYR A 91 -20.01 14.17 -10.49
CA TYR A 91 -21.14 15.05 -10.80
C TYR A 91 -21.90 14.55 -12.03
N LEU A 92 -21.20 14.29 -13.14
CA LEU A 92 -21.81 13.85 -14.40
C LEU A 92 -22.48 12.48 -14.29
N ALA A 93 -21.89 11.54 -13.54
CA ALA A 93 -22.44 10.21 -13.32
C ALA A 93 -23.82 10.26 -12.65
N VAL A 94 -23.97 11.08 -11.62
CA VAL A 94 -25.26 11.25 -10.93
C VAL A 94 -26.23 12.09 -11.75
N ARG A 95 -25.75 13.18 -12.38
CA ARG A 95 -26.58 14.08 -13.19
C ARG A 95 -27.24 13.35 -14.37
N HIS A 96 -26.53 12.41 -14.97
CA HIS A 96 -27.01 11.60 -16.11
C HIS A 96 -27.43 10.18 -15.73
N GLU A 97 -27.38 9.82 -14.45
CA GLU A 97 -27.66 8.46 -13.94
C GLU A 97 -26.89 7.36 -14.70
N SER A 98 -25.66 7.68 -15.14
CA SER A 98 -24.91 6.85 -16.07
C SER A 98 -23.82 6.06 -15.38
N PHE A 99 -24.00 4.74 -15.30
CA PHE A 99 -22.98 3.81 -14.80
C PHE A 99 -21.75 3.73 -15.72
N ALA A 100 -21.87 4.09 -17.00
CA ALA A 100 -20.70 4.22 -17.87
C ALA A 100 -19.81 5.39 -17.44
N ILE A 101 -20.40 6.53 -17.09
CA ILE A 101 -19.65 7.65 -16.49
C ILE A 101 -19.18 7.29 -15.08
N GLY A 102 -19.99 6.55 -14.32
CA GLY A 102 -19.60 5.98 -13.03
C GLY A 102 -18.35 5.08 -13.12
N LEU A 103 -18.22 4.28 -14.18
CA LEU A 103 -17.03 3.46 -14.42
C LEU A 103 -15.79 4.32 -14.66
N ILE A 104 -15.93 5.41 -15.44
CA ILE A 104 -14.85 6.39 -15.63
C ILE A 104 -14.47 7.03 -14.29
N CYS A 105 -15.47 7.42 -13.48
CA CYS A 105 -15.24 7.94 -12.14
C CYS A 105 -14.48 6.94 -11.25
N ALA A 106 -14.84 5.66 -11.29
CA ALA A 106 -14.16 4.60 -10.54
C ALA A 106 -12.70 4.43 -10.97
N ILE A 107 -12.42 4.50 -12.27
CA ILE A 107 -11.04 4.47 -12.80
C ILE A 107 -10.26 5.70 -12.31
N CYS A 108 -10.86 6.90 -12.33
CA CYS A 108 -10.24 8.11 -11.80
C CYS A 108 -9.98 8.01 -10.28
N VAL A 109 -10.90 7.44 -9.51
CA VAL A 109 -10.73 7.19 -8.07
C VAL A 109 -9.57 6.23 -7.82
N ASN A 110 -9.53 5.10 -8.52
CA ASN A 110 -8.42 4.15 -8.41
C ASN A 110 -7.07 4.79 -8.78
N ALA A 111 -7.02 5.53 -9.88
CA ALA A 111 -5.81 6.26 -10.29
C ALA A 111 -5.39 7.30 -9.26
N THR A 112 -6.35 7.99 -8.63
CA THR A 112 -6.10 8.94 -7.53
C THR A 112 -5.44 8.24 -6.35
N ILE A 113 -5.95 7.07 -5.94
CA ILE A 113 -5.38 6.27 -4.84
C ILE A 113 -3.96 5.82 -5.16
N ILE A 114 -3.74 5.27 -6.37
CA ILE A 114 -2.40 4.83 -6.82
C ILE A 114 -1.43 6.01 -6.86
N ALA A 115 -1.87 7.18 -7.34
CA ALA A 115 -1.04 8.39 -7.36
C ALA A 115 -0.77 8.92 -5.94
N ALA A 116 -1.76 8.88 -5.05
CA ALA A 116 -1.65 9.29 -3.65
C ALA A 116 -0.69 8.40 -2.86
N HIS A 117 -0.54 7.13 -3.23
CA HIS A 117 0.43 6.20 -2.64
C HIS A 117 1.87 6.79 -2.64
N ASN A 118 2.26 7.52 -3.70
CA ASN A 118 3.58 8.15 -3.77
C ASN A 118 3.83 9.19 -2.67
N PHE A 119 2.77 9.77 -2.12
CA PHE A 119 2.84 10.76 -1.05
C PHE A 119 2.92 10.13 0.33
N LEU A 120 2.65 8.82 0.46
CA LEU A 120 2.83 8.04 1.69
C LEU A 120 4.31 7.90 2.05
N HIS A 121 5.15 7.74 1.03
CA HIS A 121 6.62 7.63 1.11
C HIS A 121 7.32 8.95 1.39
N GLN A 122 6.59 10.07 1.32
CA GLN A 122 7.12 11.40 1.56
C GLN A 122 6.85 11.84 3.00
N ARG A 123 7.52 12.93 3.41
CA ARG A 123 7.14 13.67 4.61
C ARG A 123 5.64 14.00 4.56
N ASP A 124 4.99 13.98 5.72
CA ASP A 124 3.57 14.31 5.87
C ASP A 124 3.18 15.56 5.07
N ASN A 125 2.15 15.38 4.26
CA ASN A 125 1.64 16.37 3.33
C ASN A 125 0.16 16.07 3.06
N TRP A 126 -0.63 17.07 2.70
CA TRP A 126 -2.08 16.88 2.58
C TRP A 126 -2.48 15.88 1.47
N ARG A 127 -1.64 15.67 0.45
CA ARG A 127 -1.97 14.80 -0.69
C ARG A 127 -2.03 13.32 -0.29
N MET A 128 -1.42 12.95 0.83
CA MET A 128 -1.58 11.59 1.37
C MET A 128 -3.04 11.28 1.75
N TYR A 129 -3.82 12.30 2.13
CA TYR A 129 -5.23 12.14 2.49
C TYR A 129 -6.11 11.74 1.30
N ALA A 130 -5.67 12.02 0.06
CA ALA A 130 -6.38 11.57 -1.13
C ALA A 130 -6.42 10.03 -1.25
N PHE A 131 -5.51 9.33 -0.57
CA PHE A 131 -5.52 7.87 -0.47
C PHE A 131 -6.78 7.35 0.23
N ASN A 132 -7.35 8.12 1.17
CA ASN A 132 -8.54 7.74 1.93
C ASN A 132 -9.86 7.96 1.17
N ILE A 133 -9.83 8.44 -0.09
CA ILE A 133 -11.05 8.82 -0.84
C ILE A 133 -12.04 7.66 -1.03
N ALA A 134 -11.59 6.41 -0.95
CA ALA A 134 -12.42 5.23 -1.01
C ALA A 134 -12.02 4.21 0.07
N PHE A 135 -12.22 4.58 1.34
CA PHE A 135 -12.19 3.68 2.51
C PHE A 135 -10.85 3.07 2.92
N LEU A 136 -9.78 3.22 2.13
CA LEU A 136 -8.43 2.94 2.59
C LEU A 136 -7.96 3.93 3.67
N SER A 137 -6.93 3.55 4.42
CA SER A 137 -6.27 4.41 5.41
C SER A 137 -4.81 4.57 5.06
N TYR A 138 -4.38 5.80 4.77
CA TYR A 138 -2.96 6.13 4.53
C TYR A 138 -2.07 5.74 5.72
N ARG A 139 -2.64 5.76 6.93
CA ARG A 139 -1.96 5.46 8.17
C ARG A 139 -1.65 3.96 8.24
N GLU A 140 -2.66 3.12 8.05
CA GLU A 140 -2.50 1.66 8.06
C GLU A 140 -1.64 1.21 6.87
N TRP A 141 -1.80 1.85 5.72
CA TRP A 141 -1.02 1.54 4.52
C TRP A 141 0.46 1.87 4.68
N ARG A 142 0.83 2.86 5.51
CA ARG A 142 2.25 3.07 5.84
C ARG A 142 2.84 1.89 6.60
N VAL A 143 2.04 1.19 7.41
CA VAL A 143 2.51 0.00 8.11
C VAL A 143 2.54 -1.21 7.17
N SER A 144 1.42 -1.54 6.54
CA SER A 144 1.32 -2.74 5.70
C SER A 144 2.16 -2.64 4.43
N HIS A 145 2.14 -1.50 3.74
CA HIS A 145 2.79 -1.35 2.46
C HIS A 145 4.21 -0.82 2.58
N VAL A 146 4.38 0.33 3.25
CA VAL A 146 5.68 1.01 3.31
C VAL A 146 6.67 0.27 4.21
N ILE A 147 6.21 -0.24 5.36
CA ILE A 147 7.09 -0.93 6.31
C ILE A 147 7.11 -2.44 6.09
N SER A 148 6.00 -3.10 5.77
CA SER A 148 6.02 -4.55 5.55
C SER A 148 6.32 -4.91 4.09
N HIS A 149 5.47 -4.55 3.14
CA HIS A 149 5.64 -4.96 1.73
C HIS A 149 6.96 -4.47 1.13
N HIS A 150 7.33 -3.19 1.28
CA HIS A 150 8.57 -2.70 0.66
C HIS A 150 9.87 -3.20 1.32
N LEU A 151 9.84 -3.61 2.59
CA LEU A 151 11.01 -4.20 3.24
C LEU A 151 11.15 -5.69 2.93
N PHE A 152 10.02 -6.39 2.81
CA PHE A 152 9.99 -7.83 2.66
C PHE A 152 9.09 -8.28 1.50
N PRO A 153 9.21 -7.69 0.30
CA PRO A 153 8.24 -7.88 -0.76
C PRO A 153 8.15 -9.35 -1.17
N ASN A 154 6.94 -9.84 -1.35
CA ASN A 154 6.66 -11.20 -1.80
C ASN A 154 7.24 -12.29 -0.87
N SER A 155 7.47 -11.96 0.40
CA SER A 155 7.97 -12.89 1.40
C SER A 155 6.90 -13.30 2.40
N VAL A 156 7.25 -14.27 3.26
CA VAL A 156 6.38 -14.68 4.37
C VAL A 156 6.19 -13.58 5.42
N LEU A 157 7.05 -12.55 5.42
CA LEU A 157 6.95 -11.38 6.31
C LEU A 157 6.16 -10.22 5.66
N ASP A 158 5.72 -10.40 4.42
CA ASP A 158 4.89 -9.45 3.70
C ASP A 158 3.43 -9.58 4.20
N MET A 159 2.94 -8.51 4.84
CA MET A 159 1.56 -8.41 5.27
C MET A 159 0.60 -8.44 4.08
N GLU A 160 1.01 -7.93 2.92
CA GLU A 160 0.16 -7.91 1.72
C GLU A 160 0.12 -9.28 1.02
N ILE A 161 1.01 -10.21 1.37
CA ILE A 161 0.87 -11.63 1.01
C ILE A 161 -0.01 -12.32 2.04
N SER A 162 0.42 -12.27 3.30
CA SER A 162 -0.19 -13.03 4.39
C SER A 162 -1.65 -12.65 4.67
N SER A 163 -2.06 -11.41 4.41
CA SER A 163 -3.45 -10.96 4.62
C SER A 163 -4.45 -11.60 3.65
N PHE A 164 -3.99 -12.16 2.53
CA PHE A 164 -4.86 -12.84 1.55
C PHE A 164 -4.77 -14.36 1.63
N GLU A 165 -3.97 -14.90 2.53
CA GLU A 165 -3.92 -16.33 2.80
C GLU A 165 -5.12 -16.77 3.66
N PRO A 166 -5.68 -17.98 3.45
CA PRO A 166 -5.27 -19.02 2.50
C PRO A 166 -6.04 -18.98 1.17
N PHE A 167 -6.55 -17.80 0.78
CA PHE A 167 -7.40 -17.66 -0.40
C PHE A 167 -6.57 -17.47 -1.67
N LEU A 168 -5.80 -16.39 -1.77
CA LEU A 168 -5.10 -16.07 -3.02
C LEU A 168 -3.80 -16.87 -3.23
N CYS A 169 -3.17 -17.37 -2.15
CA CYS A 169 -2.02 -18.29 -2.20
C CYS A 169 -0.93 -17.88 -3.19
N TYR A 170 -0.34 -16.69 -3.03
CA TYR A 170 0.69 -16.19 -3.93
C TYR A 170 2.00 -16.96 -3.81
N LEU A 171 2.31 -17.46 -2.60
CA LEU A 171 3.50 -18.25 -2.36
C LEU A 171 3.42 -19.66 -2.99
N PRO A 172 4.55 -20.26 -3.40
CA PRO A 172 4.61 -21.59 -4.01
C PRO A 172 4.49 -22.72 -2.97
N TRP A 173 3.51 -22.64 -2.07
CA TRP A 173 3.29 -23.64 -1.03
C TRP A 173 2.41 -24.78 -1.55
N ALA A 174 3.04 -25.91 -1.87
CA ALA A 174 2.36 -27.09 -2.39
C ALA A 174 1.25 -27.60 -1.45
N ASP A 175 1.45 -27.48 -0.14
CA ASP A 175 0.49 -27.95 0.87
C ASP A 175 -0.76 -27.06 0.98
N LEU A 176 -0.65 -25.78 0.62
CA LEU A 176 -1.75 -24.80 0.70
C LEU A 176 -2.46 -24.62 -0.65
N LYS A 177 -1.72 -24.70 -1.76
CA LYS A 177 -2.20 -24.38 -3.11
C LYS A 177 -2.76 -25.59 -3.84
N ASN A 178 -3.96 -26.01 -3.43
CA ASN A 178 -4.69 -27.08 -4.13
C ASN A 178 -5.55 -26.54 -5.29
N SER A 179 -6.30 -27.41 -5.97
CA SER A 179 -7.14 -27.04 -7.13
C SER A 179 -8.15 -25.93 -6.82
N PHE A 180 -8.64 -25.84 -5.58
CA PHE A 180 -9.56 -24.78 -5.15
C PHE A 180 -8.89 -23.41 -5.20
N GLN A 181 -7.69 -23.26 -4.63
CA GLN A 181 -6.96 -21.99 -4.70
C GLN A 181 -6.49 -21.67 -6.12
N ARG A 182 -6.06 -22.67 -6.88
CA ARG A 182 -5.53 -22.46 -8.23
C ARG A 182 -6.60 -22.01 -9.23
N TYR A 183 -7.76 -22.66 -9.23
CA TYR A 183 -8.82 -22.41 -10.22
C TYR A 183 -10.01 -21.66 -9.64
N GLY A 184 -10.33 -21.88 -8.36
CA GLY A 184 -11.41 -21.15 -7.69
C GLY A 184 -11.11 -19.67 -7.51
N SER A 185 -9.84 -19.27 -7.38
CA SER A 185 -9.44 -17.86 -7.27
C SER A 185 -9.81 -17.03 -8.50
N TRP A 186 -9.96 -17.65 -9.67
CA TRP A 186 -10.44 -16.96 -10.87
C TRP A 186 -11.90 -16.50 -10.71
N PHE A 187 -12.65 -17.20 -9.87
CA PHE A 187 -14.05 -16.88 -9.58
C PHE A 187 -14.19 -15.99 -8.35
N TYR A 188 -13.63 -16.37 -7.20
CA TYR A 188 -13.78 -15.55 -5.98
C TYR A 188 -12.84 -14.34 -5.93
N GLY A 189 -11.73 -14.35 -6.68
CA GLY A 189 -10.73 -13.27 -6.70
C GLY A 189 -11.31 -11.91 -7.07
N PRO A 190 -12.09 -11.77 -8.16
CA PRO A 190 -12.80 -10.53 -8.46
C PRO A 190 -13.64 -9.97 -7.31
N PHE A 191 -14.30 -10.83 -6.52
CA PHE A 191 -15.08 -10.41 -5.35
C PHE A 191 -14.18 -9.97 -4.19
N ILE A 192 -13.06 -10.67 -3.96
CA ILE A 192 -12.04 -10.23 -3.01
C ILE A 192 -11.53 -8.84 -3.40
N TYR A 193 -11.11 -8.65 -4.66
CA TYR A 193 -10.62 -7.37 -5.16
C TYR A 193 -11.66 -6.26 -5.00
N GLY A 194 -12.92 -6.51 -5.38
CA GLY A 194 -14.01 -5.55 -5.24
C GLY A 194 -14.37 -5.20 -3.78
N SER A 195 -13.98 -6.01 -2.80
CA SER A 195 -14.32 -5.83 -1.40
C SER A 195 -13.18 -5.31 -0.52
N ILE A 196 -11.94 -5.16 -1.03
CA ILE A 196 -10.78 -4.67 -0.27
C ILE A 196 -11.11 -3.38 0.48
N PHE A 197 -11.62 -2.36 -0.25
CA PHE A 197 -11.87 -1.04 0.34
C PHE A 197 -12.91 -1.09 1.47
N LEU A 198 -14.03 -1.77 1.24
CA LEU A 198 -15.06 -1.92 2.27
C LEU A 198 -14.58 -2.76 3.45
N SER A 199 -13.83 -3.84 3.19
CA SER A 199 -13.32 -4.73 4.23
C SER A 199 -12.35 -4.01 5.16
N GLU A 200 -11.46 -3.17 4.62
CA GLU A 200 -10.54 -2.37 5.42
C GLU A 200 -11.28 -1.39 6.35
N TYR A 201 -12.30 -0.70 5.83
CA TYR A 201 -13.09 0.20 6.68
C TYR A 201 -13.94 -0.54 7.71
N LEU A 202 -14.58 -1.65 7.35
CA LEU A 202 -15.36 -2.48 8.27
C LEU A 202 -14.49 -3.07 9.37
N LYS A 203 -13.27 -3.52 9.05
CA LYS A 203 -12.29 -3.99 10.03
C LYS A 203 -11.94 -2.90 11.04
N ARG A 204 -11.64 -1.68 10.59
CA ARG A 204 -11.39 -0.53 11.50
C ARG A 204 -12.62 -0.20 12.36
N LEU A 205 -13.81 -0.30 11.78
CA LEU A 205 -15.07 -0.10 12.49
C LEU A 205 -15.25 -1.13 13.61
N MET A 206 -15.12 -2.42 13.27
CA MET A 206 -15.23 -3.53 14.20
C MET A 206 -14.18 -3.48 15.31
N ASP A 207 -12.93 -3.17 14.98
CA ASP A 207 -11.84 -3.04 15.96
C ASP A 207 -12.11 -1.92 16.97
N SER A 208 -12.70 -0.81 16.51
CA SER A 208 -13.04 0.33 17.38
C SER A 208 -14.13 0.00 18.38
N PHE A 209 -15.12 -0.80 17.99
CA PHE A 209 -16.21 -1.23 18.88
C PHE A 209 -15.81 -2.40 19.79
N SER A 210 -15.05 -3.37 19.28
CA SER A 210 -14.75 -4.63 19.98
C SER A 210 -13.62 -4.53 20.99
N GLN A 211 -12.62 -3.67 20.77
CA GLN A 211 -11.42 -3.61 21.61
C GLN A 211 -11.44 -2.49 22.65
N GLY A 212 -12.56 -1.77 22.79
CA GLY A 212 -12.72 -0.67 23.75
C GLY A 212 -11.75 0.51 23.56
N LYS A 213 -11.05 0.56 22.41
CA LYS A 213 -10.11 1.62 22.05
C LYS A 213 -10.56 2.19 20.71
N ASN A 214 -11.06 3.41 20.73
CA ASN A 214 -11.42 4.12 19.51
C ASN A 214 -10.19 4.20 18.58
N ARG A 215 -10.27 3.59 17.39
CA ARG A 215 -9.25 3.66 16.35
C ARG A 215 -9.64 4.62 15.21
N PHE A 216 -10.83 5.22 15.27
CA PHE A 216 -11.23 6.21 14.28
C PHE A 216 -10.46 7.50 14.45
N HIS A 217 -9.98 8.00 13.32
CA HIS A 217 -9.41 9.32 13.17
C HIS A 217 -10.33 10.17 12.30
N LEU A 218 -10.18 11.49 12.35
CA LEU A 218 -10.97 12.40 11.52
C LEU A 218 -10.80 12.10 10.01
N ASP A 219 -9.64 11.56 9.63
CA ASP A 219 -9.36 11.16 8.26
C ASP A 219 -10.15 9.92 7.78
N ASP A 220 -10.82 9.19 8.67
CA ASP A 220 -11.77 8.12 8.30
C ASP A 220 -13.11 8.67 7.78
N VAL A 221 -13.36 9.98 7.89
CA VAL A 221 -14.55 10.63 7.32
C VAL A 221 -14.36 11.02 5.84
N ILE A 222 -13.11 11.06 5.36
CA ILE A 222 -12.76 11.43 3.98
C ILE A 222 -13.53 10.64 2.90
N PRO A 223 -13.75 9.32 3.02
CA PRO A 223 -14.51 8.55 2.02
C PRO A 223 -15.92 9.11 1.76
N PHE A 224 -16.50 9.78 2.76
CA PHE A 224 -17.85 10.35 2.67
C PHE A 224 -17.88 11.75 2.02
N LEU A 225 -16.72 12.35 1.72
CA LEU A 225 -16.67 13.61 0.98
C LEU A 225 -17.16 13.46 -0.46
N LEU A 226 -16.94 12.30 -1.09
CA LEU A 226 -17.40 12.04 -2.45
C LEU A 226 -18.94 11.99 -2.55
N PRO A 227 -19.68 11.18 -1.75
CA PRO A 227 -21.14 11.21 -1.77
C PRO A 227 -21.70 12.54 -1.25
N ALA A 228 -21.03 13.22 -0.31
CA ALA A 228 -21.42 14.58 0.11
C ALA A 228 -21.34 15.58 -1.05
N PHE A 229 -20.29 15.52 -1.87
CA PHE A 229 -20.16 16.35 -3.08
C PHE A 229 -21.23 16.00 -4.13
N MET A 230 -21.48 14.71 -4.37
CA MET A 230 -22.55 14.26 -5.25
C MET A 230 -23.92 14.80 -4.79
N TYR A 231 -24.19 14.79 -3.48
CA TYR A 231 -25.40 15.36 -2.88
C TYR A 231 -25.47 16.88 -3.03
N ALA A 232 -24.39 17.60 -2.73
CA ALA A 232 -24.35 19.06 -2.84
C ALA A 232 -24.61 19.55 -4.28
N THR A 233 -24.30 18.74 -5.29
CA THR A 233 -24.51 19.07 -6.71
C THR A 233 -25.79 18.48 -7.30
N ASN A 234 -26.40 17.49 -6.65
CA ASN A 234 -27.60 16.78 -7.10
C ASN A 234 -28.52 16.39 -5.92
N PRO A 235 -29.03 17.35 -5.12
CA PRO A 235 -29.67 17.06 -3.83
C PRO A 235 -30.93 16.19 -3.93
N ASP A 236 -31.66 16.27 -5.04
CA ASP A 236 -32.92 15.53 -5.25
C ASP A 236 -32.72 14.05 -5.62
N ARG A 237 -31.47 13.56 -5.68
CA ARG A 237 -31.10 12.25 -6.26
C ARG A 237 -30.50 11.28 -5.24
N VAL A 238 -30.92 11.34 -3.98
CA VAL A 238 -30.30 10.58 -2.87
C VAL A 238 -30.11 9.08 -3.16
N ALA A 239 -31.14 8.41 -3.68
CA ALA A 239 -31.05 6.97 -4.00
C ALA A 239 -29.99 6.67 -5.07
N VAL A 240 -29.94 7.47 -6.13
CA VAL A 240 -28.94 7.36 -7.20
C VAL A 240 -27.54 7.66 -6.67
N ILE A 241 -27.40 8.65 -5.79
CA ILE A 241 -26.10 9.00 -5.18
C ILE A 241 -25.54 7.81 -4.40
N LEU A 242 -26.34 7.19 -3.54
CA LEU A 242 -25.89 6.05 -2.73
C LEU A 242 -25.53 4.86 -3.62
N GLN A 243 -26.35 4.55 -4.63
CA GLN A 243 -26.07 3.47 -5.57
C GLN A 243 -24.81 3.73 -6.40
N MET A 244 -24.65 4.94 -6.93
CA MET A 244 -23.52 5.33 -7.76
C MET A 244 -22.23 5.39 -6.97
N TRP A 245 -22.25 5.94 -5.76
CA TRP A 245 -21.09 5.98 -4.87
C TRP A 245 -20.62 4.56 -4.50
N LEU A 246 -21.54 3.68 -4.10
CA LEU A 246 -21.20 2.29 -3.79
C LEU A 246 -20.63 1.57 -5.01
N PHE A 247 -21.23 1.77 -6.19
CA PHE A 247 -20.69 1.24 -7.45
C PHE A 247 -19.26 1.75 -7.72
N VAL A 248 -19.03 3.05 -7.60
CA VAL A 248 -17.69 3.66 -7.78
C VAL A 248 -16.66 3.06 -6.83
N VAL A 249 -17.01 2.90 -5.55
CA VAL A 249 -16.12 2.31 -4.53
C VAL A 249 -15.78 0.86 -4.87
N LEU A 250 -16.78 0.03 -5.20
CA LEU A 250 -16.57 -1.40 -5.50
C LEU A 250 -15.73 -1.60 -6.76
N ILE A 251 -15.99 -0.83 -7.80
CA ILE A 251 -15.25 -0.93 -9.06
C ILE A 251 -13.82 -0.37 -8.91
N ALA A 252 -13.64 0.74 -8.17
CA ALA A 252 -12.31 1.25 -7.86
C ALA A 252 -11.50 0.23 -7.05
N SER A 253 -12.12 -0.42 -6.05
CA SER A 253 -11.51 -1.50 -5.26
C SER A 253 -11.10 -2.67 -6.16
N PHE A 254 -11.98 -3.08 -7.08
CA PHE A 254 -11.67 -4.15 -8.04
C PHE A 254 -10.43 -3.82 -8.87
N PHE A 255 -10.35 -2.62 -9.45
CA PHE A 255 -9.18 -2.21 -10.23
C PHE A 255 -7.92 -2.09 -9.37
N PHE A 256 -8.05 -1.61 -8.13
CA PHE A 256 -6.94 -1.54 -7.18
C PHE A 256 -6.37 -2.93 -6.89
N GLY A 257 -7.23 -3.88 -6.52
CA GLY A 257 -6.82 -5.27 -6.25
C GLY A 257 -6.24 -5.96 -7.48
N LEU A 258 -6.87 -5.78 -8.66
CA LEU A 258 -6.39 -6.35 -9.91
C LEU A 258 -4.99 -5.82 -10.28
N ILE A 259 -4.78 -4.50 -10.22
CA ILE A 259 -3.51 -3.87 -10.58
C ILE A 259 -2.44 -4.17 -9.53
N GLY A 260 -2.74 -3.91 -8.26
CA GLY A 260 -1.81 -4.08 -7.14
C GLY A 260 -1.38 -5.53 -7.03
N LEU A 261 -2.33 -6.43 -6.79
CA LEU A 261 -2.00 -7.83 -6.51
C LEU A 261 -1.55 -8.59 -7.76
N SER A 262 -2.16 -8.37 -8.94
CA SER A 262 -1.81 -9.20 -10.12
C SER A 262 -0.71 -8.60 -10.99
N ALA A 263 -0.85 -7.34 -11.40
CA ALA A 263 0.04 -6.75 -12.41
C ALA A 263 1.36 -6.22 -11.84
N GLY A 264 1.33 -5.64 -10.63
CA GLY A 264 2.48 -4.97 -10.02
C GLY A 264 3.38 -5.90 -9.20
N HIS A 265 2.79 -6.81 -8.42
CA HIS A 265 3.52 -7.52 -7.37
C HIS A 265 3.65 -9.03 -7.58
N HIS A 266 2.63 -9.70 -8.14
CA HIS A 266 2.61 -11.16 -8.28
C HIS A 266 2.61 -11.65 -9.73
N HIS A 267 3.24 -10.88 -10.63
CA HIS A 267 3.50 -11.33 -11.99
C HIS A 267 4.29 -12.67 -11.98
N PRO A 268 4.05 -13.64 -12.89
CA PRO A 268 4.72 -14.96 -12.87
C PRO A 268 6.25 -14.97 -12.95
N LYS A 269 6.87 -13.80 -13.19
CA LYS A 269 8.34 -13.61 -13.22
C LYS A 269 8.88 -12.94 -11.95
N ALA A 270 8.00 -12.47 -11.07
CA ALA A 270 8.39 -11.91 -9.79
C ALA A 270 8.76 -13.05 -8.84
N LEU A 271 9.89 -12.89 -8.13
CA LEU A 271 10.35 -13.87 -7.16
C LEU A 271 9.53 -13.76 -5.88
N HIS A 272 9.13 -14.91 -5.35
CA HIS A 272 8.45 -15.08 -4.08
C HIS A 272 9.30 -15.95 -3.14
N SER A 273 9.06 -15.83 -1.84
CA SER A 273 9.69 -16.74 -0.88
C SER A 273 9.30 -18.19 -1.16
N GLY A 274 10.31 -19.05 -1.31
CA GLY A 274 10.13 -20.45 -1.70
C GLY A 274 10.41 -20.72 -3.19
N ASP A 275 10.54 -19.68 -4.02
CA ASP A 275 10.96 -19.86 -5.40
C ASP A 275 12.43 -20.30 -5.49
N LEU A 276 12.72 -21.14 -6.49
CA LEU A 276 14.08 -21.37 -6.92
C LEU A 276 14.58 -20.14 -7.67
N PHE A 277 15.68 -19.56 -7.22
CA PHE A 277 16.34 -18.53 -8.01
C PHE A 277 16.71 -19.15 -9.37
N PRO A 278 16.24 -18.59 -10.50
CA PRO A 278 16.81 -18.95 -11.79
C PRO A 278 18.31 -18.73 -11.66
N TYR A 279 19.15 -19.68 -12.09
CA TYR A 279 20.60 -19.62 -11.96
C TYR A 279 21.15 -18.32 -12.56
N VAL A 280 21.14 -17.25 -11.79
CA VAL A 280 21.93 -16.06 -12.02
C VAL A 280 23.25 -16.46 -11.41
N THR A 281 24.22 -16.75 -12.27
CA THR A 281 25.63 -16.54 -11.99
C THR A 281 25.80 -15.08 -11.58
N LEU A 282 25.38 -14.74 -10.36
CA LEU A 282 25.97 -13.64 -9.64
C LEU A 282 27.44 -14.06 -9.58
N GLY A 283 28.29 -13.37 -10.34
CA GLY A 283 29.72 -13.63 -10.48
C GLY A 283 30.49 -13.41 -9.19
N ILE A 284 30.00 -14.00 -8.10
CA ILE A 284 30.73 -14.31 -6.90
C ILE A 284 31.32 -15.68 -7.19
N ASP A 285 32.38 -15.68 -8.00
CA ASP A 285 33.31 -16.78 -7.97
C ASP A 285 33.66 -17.02 -6.51
N ARG A 286 33.36 -18.24 -6.05
CA ARG A 286 33.87 -18.72 -4.77
C ARG A 286 35.38 -18.71 -4.92
N ALA A 287 36.03 -17.70 -4.34
CA ALA A 287 37.44 -17.80 -4.01
C ALA A 287 37.61 -19.09 -3.20
N LYS A 288 38.32 -20.05 -3.80
CA LYS A 288 38.81 -21.25 -3.14
C LYS A 288 39.80 -20.86 -2.04
#